data_AF-A0A929GX91-F1
#
_entry.id   AF-A0A929GX91-F1
#
_cell.length_a   1.000
_cell.length_b   1.000
_cell.length_c   1.000
_cell.angle_alpha   90.00
_cell.angle_beta   90.00
_cell.angle_gamma   90.00
#
_symmetry.space_group_name_H-M   'P 1'
#
loop_
_entity.id
_entity.type
_entity.pdbx_description
1 polymer ?
#
loop_
_entity_poly.entity_id
_entity_poly.type
_entity_poly.pdbx_seq_one_letter_code
_entity_poly.pdbx_strand_id
1 'polypeptide(L)'
;MGKPKRDADSVIRTSRPVAKAKRDKRAAGALVPGRAKAGLFGISEVLGGEKVLHKRIENRLDLIEVASKGLTKLAFLNLAKFLQFSTKQLADVLPITDRTIQRYGEKAHFSPVVSDHILQIAEVSAKGTEVFKDKGKFILWMSHPCVSFANKTPKSLLKSKFGVDMILDELGRIEHGVFS
;
A
#
# COMPACT_ATOMS: atom_id res chain seq x y z
N MET A 1 29.07 -60.90 -51.56
CA MET A 1 29.94 -60.06 -50.70
C MET A 1 29.20 -58.78 -50.36
N GLY A 2 28.58 -58.72 -49.17
CA GLY A 2 27.86 -57.56 -48.67
C GLY A 2 27.93 -57.59 -47.14
N LYS A 3 28.40 -56.50 -46.55
CA LYS A 3 29.00 -56.37 -45.21
C LYS A 3 28.09 -56.80 -44.04
N PRO A 4 28.66 -57.23 -42.90
CA PRO A 4 27.91 -57.56 -41.68
C PRO A 4 27.48 -56.26 -40.98
N LYS A 5 26.24 -56.21 -40.49
CA LYS A 5 25.76 -55.12 -39.63
C LYS A 5 25.67 -55.64 -38.20
N ARG A 6 26.58 -55.08 -37.41
CA ARG A 6 26.85 -55.29 -35.98
C ARG A 6 25.58 -55.43 -35.15
N ASP A 7 25.56 -56.49 -34.36
CA ASP A 7 24.78 -56.60 -33.14
C ASP A 7 25.21 -55.50 -32.18
N ALA A 8 24.28 -54.63 -31.81
CA ALA A 8 24.46 -53.61 -30.80
C ALA A 8 23.79 -54.09 -29.50
N ASP A 9 24.65 -54.47 -28.57
CA ASP A 9 24.56 -54.18 -27.13
C ASP A 9 23.24 -54.46 -26.40
N SER A 10 23.25 -55.61 -25.74
CA SER A 10 22.60 -55.80 -24.45
C SER A 10 23.28 -54.95 -23.39
N VAL A 11 22.60 -53.93 -22.83
CA VAL A 11 22.80 -53.51 -21.43
C VAL A 11 21.50 -52.95 -20.83
N ILE A 12 20.88 -53.76 -19.98
CA ILE A 12 20.20 -53.41 -18.70
C ILE A 12 19.23 -52.22 -18.72
N ARG A 13 17.92 -52.52 -18.68
CA ARG A 13 16.91 -51.64 -18.04
C ARG A 13 16.15 -52.43 -16.98
N THR A 14 16.67 -52.43 -15.76
CA THR A 14 15.91 -52.78 -14.56
C THR A 14 14.79 -51.75 -14.36
N SER A 15 13.56 -52.26 -14.29
CA SER A 15 12.36 -51.53 -13.89
C SER A 15 12.55 -50.87 -12.53
N ARG A 16 12.25 -49.57 -12.44
CA ARG A 16 12.03 -48.84 -11.19
C ARG A 16 10.66 -48.17 -11.29
N PRO A 17 9.76 -48.32 -10.30
CA PRO A 17 8.44 -47.71 -10.37
C PRO A 17 8.57 -46.18 -10.26
N VAL A 18 7.88 -45.47 -11.15
CA VAL A 18 7.72 -44.01 -11.08
C VAL A 18 6.78 -43.72 -9.90
N ALA A 19 7.36 -43.31 -8.77
CA ALA A 19 6.60 -42.72 -7.68
C ALA A 19 5.92 -41.44 -8.21
N LYS A 20 4.58 -41.37 -8.08
CA LYS A 20 3.79 -40.17 -8.35
C LYS A 20 4.31 -39.04 -7.46
N ALA A 21 4.99 -38.07 -8.06
CA ALA A 21 5.31 -36.81 -7.42
C ALA A 21 3.99 -36.08 -7.10
N LYS A 22 3.62 -36.09 -5.82
CA LYS A 22 2.58 -35.23 -5.27
C LYS A 22 3.08 -33.80 -5.50
N ARG A 23 2.44 -33.08 -6.44
CA ARG A 23 2.62 -31.64 -6.59
C ARG A 23 2.15 -31.00 -5.29
N ASP A 24 3.08 -30.76 -4.38
CA ASP A 24 2.87 -29.88 -3.25
C ASP A 24 2.55 -28.51 -3.80
N LYS A 25 1.26 -28.18 -3.80
CA LYS A 25 0.75 -26.81 -3.89
C LYS A 25 1.22 -26.07 -2.64
N ARG A 26 2.49 -25.67 -2.59
CA ARG A 26 2.97 -24.69 -1.62
C ARG A 26 2.29 -23.36 -1.96
N ALA A 27 1.27 -23.08 -1.17
CA ALA A 27 0.65 -21.80 -0.85
C ALA A 27 1.17 -20.59 -1.65
N ALA A 28 0.49 -20.29 -2.76
CA ALA A 28 0.25 -18.90 -3.08
C ALA A 28 -0.66 -18.37 -1.97
N GLY A 29 -0.14 -17.46 -1.14
CA GLY A 29 -0.86 -16.88 -0.02
C GLY A 29 -2.22 -16.36 -0.47
N ALA A 30 -3.27 -17.01 0.00
CA ALA A 30 -4.63 -16.57 -0.24
C ALA A 30 -4.78 -15.16 0.34
N LEU A 31 -5.12 -14.19 -0.51
CA LEU A 31 -5.55 -12.86 -0.10
C LEU A 31 -6.75 -13.04 0.84
N VAL A 32 -6.55 -12.87 2.15
CA VAL A 32 -7.63 -12.98 3.15
C VAL A 32 -8.67 -11.89 2.84
N PRO A 33 -9.87 -12.23 2.34
CA PRO A 33 -10.80 -11.25 1.77
C PRO A 33 -11.28 -10.19 2.77
N GLY A 34 -11.28 -10.52 4.06
CA GLY A 34 -11.71 -9.62 5.14
C GLY A 34 -10.70 -8.53 5.47
N ARG A 35 -9.40 -8.81 5.40
CA ARG A 35 -8.35 -7.86 5.82
C ARG A 35 -8.11 -6.77 4.78
N ALA A 36 -8.12 -7.15 3.50
CA ALA A 36 -8.02 -6.19 2.41
C ALA A 36 -9.20 -5.20 2.41
N LYS A 37 -10.43 -5.68 2.68
CA LYS A 37 -11.60 -4.81 2.81
C LYS A 37 -11.52 -3.86 4.01
N ALA A 38 -10.96 -4.29 5.15
CA ALA A 38 -10.74 -3.42 6.30
C ALA A 38 -9.79 -2.26 5.97
N GLY A 39 -8.70 -2.52 5.24
CA GLY A 39 -7.77 -1.49 4.79
C GLY A 39 -8.41 -0.48 3.82
N LEU A 40 -9.15 -0.95 2.82
CA LEU A 40 -9.85 -0.10 1.86
C LEU A 40 -10.94 0.77 2.53
N PHE A 41 -11.67 0.19 3.49
CA PHE A 41 -12.62 0.93 4.30
C PHE A 41 -11.93 2.02 5.12
N GLY A 42 -10.79 1.72 5.75
CA GLY A 42 -9.99 2.70 6.48
C GLY A 42 -9.53 3.88 5.62
N ILE A 43 -9.12 3.64 4.38
CA ILE A 43 -8.75 4.71 3.43
C ILE A 43 -9.94 5.64 3.16
N SER A 44 -11.11 5.06 2.90
CA SER A 44 -12.35 5.83 2.70
C SER A 44 -12.66 6.69 3.92
N GLU A 45 -12.64 6.12 5.12
CA GLU A 45 -12.94 6.82 6.38
C GLU A 45 -11.98 8.00 6.64
N VAL A 46 -10.67 7.80 6.44
CA VAL A 46 -9.66 8.86 6.59
C VAL A 46 -9.95 10.06 5.66
N LEU A 47 -10.51 9.82 4.49
CA LEU A 47 -10.82 10.84 3.49
C LEU A 47 -12.23 11.46 3.65
N GLY A 48 -12.99 11.04 4.66
CA GLY A 48 -14.35 11.54 4.93
C GLY A 48 -15.47 10.66 4.39
N GLY A 49 -15.15 9.45 3.97
CA GLY A 49 -16.10 8.39 3.62
C GLY A 49 -16.73 8.53 2.23
N GLU A 50 -17.67 7.62 1.96
CA GLU A 50 -18.37 7.48 0.66
C GLU A 50 -19.03 8.78 0.19
N LYS A 51 -19.51 9.62 1.11
CA LYS A 51 -20.16 10.91 0.79
C LYS A 51 -19.20 11.90 0.15
N VAL A 52 -17.93 11.91 0.56
CA VAL A 52 -16.90 12.83 0.04
C VAL A 52 -16.25 12.27 -1.22
N LEU A 53 -16.09 10.95 -1.29
CA LEU A 53 -15.51 10.26 -2.45
C LEU A 53 -16.51 10.06 -3.59
N HIS A 54 -17.82 10.21 -3.32
CA HIS A 54 -18.91 9.93 -4.26
C HIS A 54 -18.86 8.52 -4.86
N LYS A 55 -18.18 7.60 -4.17
CA LYS A 55 -17.97 6.21 -4.59
C LYS A 55 -17.61 5.37 -3.36
N ARG A 56 -18.19 4.18 -3.31
CA ARG A 56 -17.78 3.13 -2.38
C ARG A 56 -16.49 2.48 -2.88
N ILE A 57 -15.49 2.38 -2.02
CA ILE A 57 -14.22 1.71 -2.33
C ILE A 57 -14.33 0.24 -1.91
N GLU A 58 -14.43 -0.66 -2.88
CA GLU A 58 -14.54 -2.09 -2.64
C GLU A 58 -13.25 -2.84 -3.00
N ASN A 59 -12.49 -2.31 -3.96
CA ASN A 59 -11.24 -2.90 -4.45
C ASN A 59 -10.22 -1.82 -4.84
N ARG A 60 -9.00 -2.24 -5.25
CA ARG A 60 -7.93 -1.29 -5.63
C ARG A 60 -8.19 -0.58 -6.96
N LEU A 61 -8.99 -1.14 -7.88
CA LEU A 61 -9.36 -0.46 -9.12
C LEU A 61 -10.22 0.78 -8.82
N ASP A 62 -11.07 0.70 -7.79
CA ASP A 62 -11.86 1.86 -7.35
C ASP A 62 -10.97 3.03 -6.91
N LEU A 63 -9.85 2.74 -6.25
CA LEU A 63 -8.89 3.77 -5.85
C LEU A 63 -8.26 4.44 -7.08
N ILE A 64 -7.91 3.66 -8.11
CA ILE A 64 -7.36 4.18 -9.37
C ILE A 64 -8.39 5.08 -10.08
N GLU A 65 -9.66 4.68 -10.09
CA GLU A 65 -10.72 5.49 -10.66
C GLU A 65 -10.92 6.80 -9.91
N VAL A 66 -10.93 6.76 -8.57
CA VAL A 66 -11.05 7.96 -7.73
C VAL A 66 -9.86 8.89 -7.94
N ALA A 67 -8.64 8.36 -8.00
CA ALA A 67 -7.46 9.16 -8.30
C ALA A 67 -7.54 9.81 -9.68
N SER A 68 -7.96 9.06 -10.69
CA SER A 68 -8.08 9.54 -12.07
C SER A 68 -9.13 10.65 -12.21
N LYS A 69 -10.25 10.55 -11.48
CA LYS A 69 -11.26 11.62 -11.40
C LYS A 69 -10.79 12.84 -10.61
N GLY A 70 -9.82 12.63 -9.72
CA GLY A 70 -9.30 13.64 -8.81
C GLY A 70 -10.02 13.63 -7.46
N LEU A 71 -9.27 13.79 -6.38
CA LEU A 71 -9.82 13.99 -5.05
C LEU A 71 -10.20 15.46 -4.84
N THR A 72 -11.25 15.70 -4.06
CA THR A 72 -11.68 17.05 -3.72
C THR A 72 -10.80 17.68 -2.64
N LYS A 73 -10.76 19.01 -2.57
CA LYS A 73 -10.16 19.72 -1.42
C LYS A 73 -10.78 19.28 -0.10
N LEU A 74 -12.06 18.95 -0.06
CA LEU A 74 -12.71 18.40 1.13
C LEU A 74 -12.05 17.09 1.60
N ALA A 75 -11.75 16.14 0.69
CA ALA A 75 -11.04 14.91 1.03
C ALA A 75 -9.64 15.19 1.61
N PHE A 76 -8.91 16.14 1.02
CA PHE A 76 -7.64 16.62 1.54
C PHE A 76 -7.76 17.21 2.94
N LEU A 77 -8.79 18.01 3.21
CA LEU A 77 -9.02 18.61 4.54
C LEU A 77 -9.35 17.55 5.59
N ASN A 78 -10.11 16.51 5.22
CA ASN A 78 -10.37 15.37 6.10
C ASN A 78 -9.07 14.62 6.44
N LEU A 79 -8.20 14.39 5.45
CA LEU A 79 -6.89 13.79 5.68
C LEU A 79 -6.02 14.66 6.60
N ALA A 80 -5.97 15.97 6.37
CA ALA A 80 -5.21 16.89 7.22
C ALA A 80 -5.70 16.84 8.67
N LYS A 81 -7.03 16.89 8.87
CA LYS A 81 -7.67 16.75 10.18
C LYS A 81 -7.38 15.38 10.81
N PHE A 82 -7.37 14.32 10.01
CA PHE A 82 -7.03 12.98 10.48
C PHE A 82 -5.61 12.96 11.03
N LEU A 83 -4.64 13.44 10.26
CA LEU A 83 -3.23 13.47 10.63
C LEU A 83 -2.85 14.55 11.66
N GLN A 84 -3.79 15.41 12.06
CA GLN A 84 -3.53 16.62 12.86
C GLN A 84 -2.49 17.54 12.19
N PHE A 85 -2.51 17.60 10.87
CA PHE A 85 -1.67 18.52 10.10
C PHE A 85 -2.44 19.81 9.84
N SER A 86 -1.71 20.93 9.81
CA SER A 86 -2.25 22.13 9.17
C SER A 86 -2.34 21.90 7.66
N THR A 87 -3.21 22.64 6.98
CA THR A 87 -3.32 22.65 5.51
C THR A 87 -1.94 22.85 4.86
N LYS A 88 -1.14 23.76 5.40
CA LYS A 88 0.23 24.02 4.93
C LYS A 88 1.14 22.79 5.10
N GLN A 89 1.12 22.14 6.27
CA GLN A 89 1.94 20.95 6.50
C GLN A 89 1.59 19.80 5.56
N LEU A 90 0.30 19.58 5.27
CA LEU A 90 -0.10 18.56 4.30
C LEU A 90 0.25 18.99 2.86
N ALA A 91 0.14 20.28 2.53
CA ALA A 91 0.61 20.81 1.26
C ALA A 91 2.10 20.56 1.02
N ASP A 92 2.93 20.76 2.05
CA ASP A 92 4.40 20.65 1.96
C ASP A 92 4.89 19.22 1.62
N VAL A 93 4.06 18.20 1.86
CA VAL A 93 4.34 16.80 1.51
C VAL A 93 3.68 16.35 0.20
N LEU A 94 2.92 17.22 -0.46
CA LEU A 94 2.29 16.96 -1.75
C LEU A 94 3.04 17.67 -2.89
N PRO A 95 2.88 17.23 -4.14
CA PRO A 95 3.49 17.88 -5.30
C PRO A 95 2.73 19.14 -5.74
N ILE A 96 2.23 19.96 -4.78
CA ILE A 96 1.52 21.22 -5.02
C ILE A 96 1.83 22.25 -3.95
N THR A 97 1.65 23.53 -4.28
CA THR A 97 1.91 24.63 -3.35
C THR A 97 0.68 24.97 -2.49
N ASP A 98 0.92 25.43 -1.27
CA ASP A 98 -0.12 25.94 -0.36
C ASP A 98 -0.96 27.05 -1.04
N ARG A 99 -0.33 27.98 -1.77
CA ARG A 99 -1.03 29.01 -2.56
C ARG A 99 -2.04 28.43 -3.55
N THR A 100 -1.72 27.29 -4.16
CA THR A 100 -2.63 26.62 -5.11
C THR A 100 -3.83 26.03 -4.36
N ILE A 101 -3.59 25.37 -3.23
CA ILE A 101 -4.64 24.79 -2.37
C ILE A 101 -5.57 25.87 -1.82
N GLN A 102 -5.03 27.01 -1.40
CA GLN A 102 -5.83 28.11 -0.84
C GLN A 102 -6.83 28.66 -1.85
N ARG A 103 -6.48 28.71 -3.14
CA ARG A 103 -7.38 29.17 -4.22
C ARG A 103 -8.54 28.19 -4.51
N TYR A 104 -8.39 26.92 -4.16
CA TYR A 104 -9.40 25.91 -4.44
C TYR A 104 -10.60 26.06 -3.49
N GLY A 105 -11.81 26.00 -4.03
CA GLY A 105 -13.02 25.75 -3.22
C GLY A 105 -13.04 24.30 -2.72
N GLU A 106 -13.89 24.00 -1.74
CA GLU A 106 -13.95 22.65 -1.14
C GLU A 106 -14.26 21.53 -2.15
N LYS A 107 -15.09 21.83 -3.15
CA LYS A 107 -15.49 20.90 -4.22
C LYS A 107 -14.52 20.87 -5.41
N ALA A 108 -13.47 21.71 -5.40
CA ALA A 108 -12.47 21.68 -6.45
C ALA A 108 -11.65 20.40 -6.37
N HIS A 109 -11.35 19.82 -7.54
CA HIS A 109 -10.63 18.56 -7.64
C HIS A 109 -9.13 18.83 -7.86
N PHE A 110 -8.28 18.02 -7.24
CA PHE A 110 -6.85 17.99 -7.53
C PHE A 110 -6.57 17.20 -8.80
N SER A 111 -5.35 17.37 -9.35
CA SER A 111 -4.90 16.56 -10.47
C SER A 111 -4.76 15.08 -10.06
N PRO A 112 -4.76 14.14 -11.03
CA PRO A 112 -4.57 12.73 -10.73
C PRO A 112 -3.30 12.43 -9.94
N VAL A 113 -2.18 13.08 -10.28
CA VAL A 113 -0.88 12.91 -9.59
C VAL A 113 -0.96 13.29 -8.11
N VAL A 114 -1.61 14.42 -7.80
CA VAL A 114 -1.79 14.84 -6.41
C VAL A 114 -2.75 13.91 -5.68
N SER A 115 -3.81 13.48 -6.36
CA SER A 115 -4.83 12.61 -5.80
C SER A 115 -4.27 11.23 -5.47
N ASP A 116 -3.42 10.66 -6.33
CA ASP A 116 -2.65 9.44 -6.06
C ASP A 116 -1.80 9.57 -4.80
N HIS A 117 -1.12 10.70 -4.63
CA HIS A 117 -0.29 10.94 -3.45
C HIS A 117 -1.14 11.08 -2.19
N ILE A 118 -2.27 11.78 -2.24
CA ILE A 118 -3.23 11.85 -1.13
C ILE A 118 -3.72 10.44 -0.74
N LEU A 119 -4.04 9.59 -1.72
CA LEU A 119 -4.45 8.19 -1.46
C LEU A 119 -3.35 7.37 -0.80
N GLN A 120 -2.10 7.52 -1.22
CA GLN A 120 -0.94 6.86 -0.61
C GLN A 120 -0.78 7.25 0.87
N ILE A 121 -0.93 8.54 1.18
CA ILE A 121 -0.87 9.02 2.58
C ILE A 121 -2.09 8.52 3.37
N ALA A 122 -3.26 8.42 2.76
CA ALA A 122 -4.44 7.83 3.38
C ALA A 122 -4.26 6.33 3.67
N GLU A 123 -3.59 5.58 2.79
CA GLU A 123 -3.23 4.17 3.00
C GLU A 123 -2.30 4.01 4.22
N VAL A 124 -1.28 4.85 4.35
CA VAL A 124 -0.42 4.91 5.56
C VAL A 124 -1.25 5.21 6.80
N SER A 125 -2.17 6.17 6.72
CA SER A 125 -3.01 6.61 7.84
C SER A 125 -3.96 5.50 8.33
N ALA A 126 -4.58 4.81 7.37
CA ALA A 126 -5.46 3.67 7.63
C ALA A 126 -4.68 2.51 8.24
N LYS A 127 -3.54 2.14 7.63
CA LYS A 127 -2.70 1.04 8.12
C LYS A 127 -2.13 1.34 9.50
N GLY A 128 -1.62 2.54 9.71
CA GLY A 128 -1.07 2.96 11.00
C GLY A 128 -2.09 2.85 12.12
N THR A 129 -3.33 3.28 11.87
CA THR A 129 -4.39 3.20 12.89
C THR A 129 -4.77 1.76 13.20
N GLU A 130 -4.77 0.87 12.20
CA GLU A 130 -4.97 -0.58 12.40
C GLU A 130 -3.86 -1.17 13.29
N VAL A 131 -2.60 -0.87 12.97
CA VAL A 131 -1.41 -1.43 13.64
C VAL A 131 -1.31 -0.95 15.09
N PHE A 132 -1.45 0.36 15.31
CA PHE A 132 -1.35 0.94 16.65
C PHE A 132 -2.61 0.76 17.51
N LYS A 133 -3.75 0.41 16.88
CA LYS A 133 -5.10 0.31 17.47
C LYS A 133 -5.57 1.58 18.18
N ASP A 134 -4.83 2.67 18.02
CA ASP A 134 -5.03 3.96 18.65
C ASP A 134 -4.45 5.03 17.74
N LYS A 135 -5.32 5.96 17.32
CA LYS A 135 -4.94 7.05 16.44
C LYS A 135 -3.88 7.96 17.08
N GLY A 136 -4.00 8.26 18.38
CA GLY A 136 -3.05 9.10 19.10
C GLY A 136 -1.65 8.51 19.11
N LYS A 137 -1.52 7.20 19.36
CA LYS A 137 -0.24 6.48 19.28
C LYS A 137 0.37 6.52 17.88
N PHE A 138 -0.44 6.34 16.85
CA PHE A 138 0.02 6.46 15.47
C PHE A 138 0.51 7.88 15.14
N ILE A 139 -0.23 8.93 15.52
CA ILE A 139 0.19 10.33 15.30
C ILE A 139 1.47 10.66 16.07
N LEU A 140 1.60 10.14 17.29
CA LEU A 140 2.82 10.27 18.08
C LEU A 140 3.99 9.63 17.33
N TRP A 141 3.85 8.38 16.90
CA TRP A 141 4.88 7.66 16.15
C TRP A 141 5.27 8.39 14.85
N MET A 142 4.30 8.92 14.10
CA MET A 142 4.57 9.72 12.88
C MET A 142 5.46 10.93 13.12
N SER A 143 5.49 11.45 14.35
CA SER A 143 6.26 12.63 14.75
C SER A 143 7.58 12.30 15.44
N HIS A 144 7.84 11.04 15.78
CA HIS A 144 9.06 10.63 16.49
C HIS A 144 10.13 10.12 15.51
N PRO A 145 11.41 10.48 15.72
CA PRO A 145 12.52 9.89 14.98
C PRO A 145 12.52 8.37 15.11
N CYS A 146 12.70 7.68 13.98
CA CYS A 146 12.77 6.21 13.92
C CYS A 146 14.15 5.77 13.46
N VAL A 147 14.75 4.80 14.17
CA VAL A 147 16.09 4.26 13.84
C VAL A 147 16.08 3.61 12.46
N SER A 148 15.02 2.84 12.15
CA SER A 148 14.79 2.24 10.83
C SER A 148 14.72 3.26 9.68
N PHE A 149 14.52 4.55 9.98
CA PHE A 149 14.53 5.66 9.01
C PHE A 149 15.74 6.57 9.15
N ALA A 150 16.87 6.06 9.65
CA ALA A 150 18.09 6.83 9.90
C ALA A 150 17.82 8.08 10.76
N ASN A 151 17.03 7.92 11.82
CA ASN A 151 16.59 8.96 12.75
C ASN A 151 15.74 10.08 12.12
N LYS A 152 15.15 9.84 10.94
CA LYS A 152 14.11 10.73 10.40
C LYS A 152 12.74 10.37 10.98
N THR A 153 11.83 11.35 10.99
CA THR A 153 10.44 11.11 11.38
C THR A 153 9.67 10.52 10.20
N PRO A 154 8.71 9.60 10.41
CA PRO A 154 7.86 9.08 9.34
C PRO A 154 7.17 10.22 8.56
N LYS A 155 6.68 11.25 9.26
CA LYS A 155 6.07 12.45 8.63
C LYS A 155 6.97 13.10 7.58
N SER A 156 8.29 13.17 7.79
CA SER A 156 9.22 13.78 6.84
C SER A 156 9.38 13.00 5.54
N LEU A 157 9.07 11.70 5.56
CA LEU A 157 9.22 10.81 4.41
C LEU A 157 7.98 10.81 3.49
N LEU A 158 6.83 11.31 3.96
CA LEU A 158 5.58 11.33 3.19
C LEU A 158 5.67 12.09 1.86
N LYS A 159 6.70 12.93 1.66
CA LYS A 159 6.90 13.72 0.45
C LYS A 159 7.24 12.89 -0.79
N SER A 160 7.70 11.65 -0.64
CA SER A 160 8.01 10.79 -1.78
C SER A 160 7.28 9.46 -1.68
N LYS A 161 6.96 8.88 -2.84
CA LYS A 161 6.39 7.54 -2.91
C LYS A 161 7.28 6.50 -2.21
N PHE A 162 8.59 6.57 -2.42
CA PHE A 162 9.53 5.67 -1.73
C PHE A 162 9.46 5.80 -0.21
N GLY A 163 9.32 7.03 0.30
CA GLY A 163 9.15 7.26 1.74
C GLY A 163 7.83 6.71 2.28
N VAL A 164 6.73 6.84 1.53
CA VAL A 164 5.44 6.20 1.86
C VAL A 164 5.61 4.68 1.91
N ASP A 165 6.22 4.07 0.90
CA ASP A 165 6.41 2.61 0.85
C ASP A 165 7.25 2.13 2.05
N MET A 166 8.33 2.84 2.39
CA MET A 166 9.15 2.55 3.58
C MET A 166 8.35 2.62 4.89
N ILE A 167 7.41 3.57 5.01
CA ILE A 167 6.53 3.67 6.18
C ILE A 167 5.59 2.48 6.25
N LEU A 168 4.98 2.07 5.12
CA LEU A 168 4.09 0.92 5.07
C LEU A 168 4.81 -0.37 5.44
N ASP A 169 6.03 -0.56 4.94
CA ASP A 169 6.87 -1.72 5.27
C ASP A 169 7.18 -1.77 6.78
N GLU A 170 7.56 -0.64 7.37
CA GLU A 170 7.81 -0.55 8.81
C GLU A 170 6.55 -0.80 9.65
N LEU A 171 5.40 -0.25 9.25
CA LEU A 171 4.13 -0.55 9.89
C LEU A 171 3.80 -2.06 9.84
N GLY A 172 4.13 -2.73 8.73
CA GLY A 172 4.02 -4.18 8.61
C GLY A 172 4.93 -4.92 9.60
N ARG A 173 6.18 -4.47 9.77
CA ARG A 173 7.11 -5.05 10.77
C ARG A 173 6.59 -4.87 12.20
N ILE A 174 6.11 -3.67 12.54
CA ILE A 174 5.51 -3.36 13.84
C ILE A 174 4.30 -4.25 14.12
N GLU A 175 3.42 -4.47 13.13
CA GLU A 175 2.26 -5.36 13.25
C GLU A 175 2.65 -6.80 13.64
N HIS A 176 3.80 -7.26 13.14
CA HIS A 176 4.33 -8.60 13.40
C HIS A 176 5.29 -8.67 14.60
N GLY A 177 5.49 -7.56 15.33
CA GLY A 177 6.39 -7.50 16.49
C GLY A 177 7.87 -7.60 16.14
N VAL A 178 8.24 -7.32 14.88
CA VAL A 178 9.63 -7.26 14.44
C VAL A 178 10.13 -5.84 14.63
N PHE A 179 11.08 -5.64 15.55
CA PHE A 179 11.73 -4.34 15.78
C PHE A 179 13.09 -4.32 15.05
N SER A 180 13.45 -3.19 14.44
CA SER A 180 14.74 -2.97 13.77
C SER A 180 15.24 -1.55 14.00
#